data_AF-H1YH97-F1
#
_entry.id   AF-H1YH97-F1
#
_cell.length_a   1.000
_cell.length_b   1.000
_cell.length_c   1.000
_cell.angle_alpha   90.00
_cell.angle_beta   90.00
_cell.angle_gamma   90.00
#
_symmetry.space_group_name_H-M   'P 1'
#
loop_
_entity.id
_entity.type
_entity.pdbx_description
1 polymer ?
#
loop_
_entity_poly.entity_id
_entity_poly.type
_entity_poly.pdbx_seq_one_letter_code
_entity_poly.pdbx_strand_id
1 'polypeptide(L)'
;MWLQNLEPGESWMGVWKGKFLCFDCGAIIEQNPCDICGYLHTPFVIPGLQNNEQPKALTFKGAIHENTYITLGLLKREWERPLIPESDVTDLLGQKIPQRIAFVLLFWTLFESLMDRMFSKKLESIPPKIAKNLLKKNNNISARMGEFYQLVFDTSFKDDLIQIGSPLIYDHLKNLQERRNAFIHDNPIAINEQLISDTLIHLQDIQAAWIKLYNKRCTVKSNTNL
;
A
#
# COMPACT_ATOMS: atom_id res chain seq x y z
N MET A 1 -12.76 10.62 13.36
CA MET A 1 -12.40 10.40 14.78
C MET A 1 -11.65 9.07 14.99
N TRP A 2 -10.63 8.76 14.17
CA TRP A 2 -9.83 7.51 14.26
C TRP A 2 -8.30 7.73 14.11
N LEU A 3 -7.85 8.93 13.74
CA LEU A 3 -6.44 9.24 13.45
C LEU A 3 -5.81 10.26 14.41
N GLN A 4 -6.59 10.83 15.35
CA GLN A 4 -6.14 11.96 16.15
C GLN A 4 -5.26 11.57 17.35
N ASN A 5 -5.27 10.29 17.77
CA ASN A 5 -4.66 9.86 19.05
C ASN A 5 -3.61 8.73 18.93
N LEU A 6 -3.04 8.43 17.76
CA LEU A 6 -2.12 7.28 17.63
C LEU A 6 -0.73 7.72 17.18
N GLU A 7 0.33 7.38 17.90
CA GLU A 7 1.69 7.71 17.50
C GLU A 7 2.11 6.98 16.19
N PRO A 8 3.04 7.53 15.40
CA PRO A 8 3.67 6.81 14.30
C PRO A 8 4.26 5.48 14.82
N GLY A 9 3.89 4.36 14.19
CA GLY A 9 4.29 3.01 14.63
C GLY A 9 3.22 2.25 15.42
N GLU A 10 2.32 2.93 16.12
CA GLU A 10 1.31 2.29 16.99
C GLU A 10 -0.01 1.94 16.31
N SER A 11 -0.18 2.31 15.04
CA SER A 11 -1.42 2.07 14.31
C SER A 11 -1.20 1.52 12.92
N TRP A 12 -2.15 0.69 12.47
CA TRP A 12 -2.26 0.17 11.10
C TRP A 12 -2.17 1.27 10.02
N MET A 13 -2.48 2.51 10.42
CA MET A 13 -2.52 3.71 9.60
C MET A 13 -1.32 4.64 9.85
N GLY A 14 -0.41 4.28 10.76
CA GLY A 14 0.66 5.15 11.25
C GLY A 14 1.54 5.66 10.12
N VAL A 15 1.82 4.80 9.14
CA VAL A 15 2.58 5.14 7.93
C VAL A 15 1.94 6.30 7.16
N TRP A 16 0.62 6.45 7.18
CA TRP A 16 -0.12 7.49 6.46
C TRP A 16 -0.41 8.74 7.31
N LYS A 17 -0.16 8.69 8.62
CA LYS A 17 -0.41 9.82 9.52
C LYS A 17 0.47 11.00 9.12
N GLY A 18 -0.11 12.20 9.13
CA GLY A 18 0.56 13.45 8.76
C GLY A 18 0.83 13.64 7.26
N LYS A 19 0.59 12.63 6.42
CA LYS A 19 0.87 12.71 4.97
C LYS A 19 -0.24 13.35 4.17
N PHE A 20 0.13 14.09 3.13
CA PHE A 20 -0.77 14.68 2.14
C PHE A 20 -0.15 14.61 0.73
N LEU A 21 -0.97 14.82 -0.31
CA LEU A 21 -0.48 14.88 -1.68
C LEU A 21 -0.02 16.30 -2.02
N CYS A 22 1.14 16.39 -2.68
CA CYS A 22 1.59 17.61 -3.30
C CYS A 22 0.70 17.96 -4.49
N PHE A 23 0.20 19.19 -4.59
CA PHE A 23 -0.67 19.62 -5.70
C PHE A 23 0.10 19.79 -7.00
N ASP A 24 1.39 20.10 -6.91
CA ASP A 24 2.25 20.33 -8.07
C ASP A 24 2.79 19.01 -8.62
N CYS A 25 3.64 18.32 -7.85
CA CYS A 25 4.30 17.10 -8.35
C CYS A 25 3.54 15.80 -8.07
N GLY A 26 2.48 15.82 -7.26
CA GLY A 26 1.74 14.63 -6.86
C GLY A 26 2.43 13.75 -5.81
N ALA A 27 3.55 14.19 -5.22
CA ALA A 27 4.26 13.43 -4.19
C ALA A 27 3.43 13.26 -2.90
N ILE A 28 3.60 12.14 -2.21
CA ILE A 28 3.07 11.93 -0.87
C ILE A 28 4.10 12.44 0.14
N ILE A 29 3.79 13.53 0.85
CA ILE A 29 4.74 14.28 1.69
C ILE A 29 4.19 14.51 3.09
N GLU A 30 5.08 14.76 4.06
CA GLU A 30 4.75 15.05 5.47
C GLU A 30 5.00 16.51 5.84
N GLN A 31 5.84 17.21 5.07
CA GLN A 31 6.33 18.55 5.39
C GLN A 31 6.00 19.54 4.30
N ASN A 32 6.01 20.82 4.67
CA ASN A 32 5.78 21.95 3.79
C ASN A 32 6.96 22.93 3.93
N PRO A 33 7.68 23.28 2.86
CA PRO A 33 7.42 22.99 1.43
C PRO A 33 7.62 21.51 1.04
N CYS A 34 7.09 21.14 -0.13
CA CYS A 34 7.29 19.80 -0.70
C CYS A 34 8.78 19.50 -0.87
N ASP A 35 9.26 18.40 -0.32
CA ASP A 35 10.65 17.94 -0.40
C ASP A 35 11.06 17.42 -1.79
N ILE A 36 10.09 17.15 -2.67
CA ILE A 36 10.34 16.70 -4.04
C ILE A 36 10.42 17.86 -5.05
N CYS A 37 9.49 18.84 -4.97
CA CYS A 37 9.42 19.93 -5.96
C CYS A 37 9.52 21.35 -5.37
N GLY A 38 9.61 21.50 -4.05
CA GLY A 38 9.70 22.80 -3.37
C GLY A 38 8.39 23.59 -3.28
N TYR A 39 7.26 23.05 -3.79
CA TYR A 39 5.98 23.74 -3.76
C TYR A 39 5.55 24.05 -2.32
N LEU A 40 5.26 25.33 -2.06
CA LEU A 40 4.76 25.80 -0.78
C LEU A 40 3.23 25.66 -0.74
N HIS A 41 2.76 24.75 0.08
CA HIS A 41 1.34 24.56 0.33
C HIS A 41 0.83 25.67 1.25
N THR A 42 -0.22 26.38 0.85
CA THR A 42 -0.99 27.16 1.81
C THR A 42 -1.81 26.19 2.67
N PRO A 43 -1.73 26.25 4.01
CA PRO A 43 -2.54 25.39 4.85
C PRO A 43 -4.02 25.66 4.57
N PHE A 44 -4.78 24.62 4.22
CA PHE A 44 -6.24 24.71 4.16
C PHE A 44 -6.76 24.89 5.59
N VAL A 45 -7.05 26.13 5.96
CA VAL A 45 -7.83 26.44 7.17
C VAL A 45 -9.27 26.11 6.86
N ILE A 46 -9.86 25.11 7.54
CA ILE A 46 -11.30 24.88 7.47
C ILE A 46 -11.97 26.05 8.21
N PRO A 47 -12.80 26.88 7.56
CA PRO A 47 -13.54 27.93 8.26
C PRO A 47 -14.51 27.25 9.24
N GLY A 48 -14.34 27.45 10.55
CA GLY A 48 -15.26 26.96 11.58
C GLY A 48 -14.64 26.29 12.82
N LEU A 49 -13.33 26.02 12.84
CA LEU A 49 -12.63 25.57 14.06
C LEU A 49 -12.09 26.78 14.83
N GLN A 50 -12.98 27.51 15.51
CA GLN A 50 -12.58 28.49 16.52
C GLN A 50 -12.17 27.75 17.80
N ASN A 51 -10.85 27.65 18.04
CA ASN A 51 -10.17 27.71 19.35
C ASN A 51 -8.85 26.93 19.27
N ASN A 52 -7.73 27.65 19.17
CA ASN A 52 -6.34 27.28 19.51
C ASN A 52 -5.75 25.92 19.09
N GLU A 53 -6.46 25.07 18.35
CA GLU A 53 -5.86 23.90 17.71
C GLU A 53 -5.31 24.32 16.35
N GLN A 54 -4.00 24.15 16.17
CA GLN A 54 -3.36 24.33 14.87
C GLN A 54 -4.16 23.58 13.79
N PRO A 55 -4.37 24.17 12.60
CA PRO A 55 -5.12 23.54 11.54
C PRO A 55 -4.47 22.20 11.17
N LYS A 56 -5.07 21.10 11.63
CA LYS A 56 -4.62 19.74 11.33
C LYS A 56 -4.88 19.49 9.85
N ALA A 57 -3.82 19.50 9.05
CA ALA A 57 -3.86 19.18 7.63
C ALA A 57 -4.63 17.86 7.44
N LEU A 58 -5.68 17.92 6.62
CA LEU A 58 -6.56 16.79 6.34
C LEU A 58 -5.78 15.70 5.58
N THR A 59 -5.14 14.79 6.33
CA THR A 59 -4.63 13.50 5.84
C THR A 59 -5.69 12.73 5.03
N PHE A 60 -6.97 12.99 5.33
CA PHE A 60 -8.13 12.29 4.79
C PHE A 60 -8.52 12.60 3.33
N LYS A 61 -7.92 13.61 2.67
CA LYS A 61 -8.27 13.94 1.27
C LYS A 61 -7.08 14.04 0.29
N GLY A 62 -5.89 13.63 0.72
CA GLY A 62 -4.68 13.71 -0.12
C GLY A 62 -3.99 12.36 -0.25
N ALA A 63 -3.20 11.99 0.76
CA ALA A 63 -2.24 10.88 0.63
C ALA A 63 -2.89 9.49 0.64
N ILE A 64 -3.84 9.26 1.54
CA ILE A 64 -4.54 7.99 1.64
C ILE A 64 -5.90 8.08 0.95
N HIS A 65 -6.20 7.07 0.14
CA HIS A 65 -7.51 6.98 -0.51
C HIS A 65 -8.46 6.12 0.30
N GLU A 66 -9.74 6.35 0.07
CA GLU A 66 -10.83 5.67 0.78
C GLU A 66 -10.69 4.15 0.74
N ASN A 67 -10.46 3.53 -0.42
CA ASN A 67 -10.22 2.09 -0.52
C ASN A 67 -9.06 1.60 0.36
N THR A 68 -7.91 2.29 0.34
CA THR A 68 -6.76 1.95 1.20
C THR A 68 -7.14 2.03 2.67
N TYR A 69 -7.84 3.09 3.07
CA TYR A 69 -8.33 3.27 4.43
C TYR A 69 -9.28 2.16 4.87
N ILE A 70 -10.26 1.83 4.03
CA ILE A 70 -11.26 0.78 4.32
C ILE A 70 -10.58 -0.58 4.43
N THR A 71 -9.67 -0.92 3.51
CA THR A 71 -8.98 -2.21 3.52
C THR A 71 -8.06 -2.36 4.74
N LEU A 72 -7.34 -1.30 5.16
CA LEU A 72 -6.57 -1.32 6.40
C LEU A 72 -7.47 -1.48 7.64
N GLY A 73 -8.65 -0.86 7.64
CA GLY A 73 -9.65 -1.09 8.69
C GLY A 73 -10.20 -2.53 8.72
N LEU A 74 -10.38 -3.15 7.55
CA LEU A 74 -10.77 -4.56 7.44
C LEU A 74 -9.66 -5.49 7.94
N LEU A 75 -8.41 -5.24 7.57
CA LEU A 75 -7.24 -5.98 8.06
C LEU A 75 -7.14 -5.94 9.59
N LYS A 76 -7.28 -4.74 10.17
CA LYS A 76 -7.30 -4.57 11.62
C LYS A 76 -8.41 -5.39 12.28
N ARG A 77 -9.64 -5.31 11.77
CA ARG A 77 -10.77 -6.08 12.30
C ARG A 77 -10.56 -7.58 12.18
N GLU A 78 -10.00 -8.05 11.07
CA GLU A 78 -9.71 -9.46 10.89
C GLU A 78 -8.60 -9.94 11.82
N TRP A 79 -7.64 -9.08 12.17
CA TRP A 79 -6.61 -9.39 13.17
C TRP A 79 -7.15 -9.37 14.61
N GLU A 80 -8.07 -8.46 14.92
CA GLU A 80 -8.68 -8.33 16.25
C GLU A 80 -9.83 -9.30 16.49
N ARG A 81 -10.33 -9.96 15.43
CA ARG A 81 -11.43 -10.93 15.53
C ARG A 81 -11.08 -12.02 16.55
N PRO A 82 -11.99 -12.38 17.46
CA PRO A 82 -11.79 -13.52 18.37
C PRO A 82 -11.56 -14.82 17.60
N LEU A 83 -10.59 -15.62 18.06
CA LEU A 83 -10.39 -16.98 17.56
C LEU A 83 -11.38 -17.91 18.25
N ILE A 84 -11.92 -18.85 17.48
CA ILE A 84 -12.85 -19.87 17.99
C ILE A 84 -11.97 -21.05 18.44
N PRO A 85 -11.89 -21.38 19.74
CA PRO A 85 -11.04 -22.45 20.22
C PRO A 85 -11.41 -23.82 19.62
N GLU A 86 -12.70 -24.08 19.41
CA GLU A 86 -13.22 -25.33 18.86
C GLU A 86 -13.25 -25.38 17.31
N SER A 87 -12.71 -24.36 16.63
CA SER A 87 -12.58 -24.36 15.18
C SER A 87 -11.44 -25.30 14.77
N ASP A 88 -11.76 -26.60 14.73
CA ASP A 88 -10.92 -27.65 14.15
C ASP A 88 -11.27 -27.83 12.67
N VAL A 89 -11.26 -26.72 11.91
CA VAL A 89 -11.34 -26.82 10.46
C VAL A 89 -9.99 -27.40 9.99
N THR A 90 -10.02 -28.64 9.53
CA THR A 90 -8.85 -29.32 8.97
C THR A 90 -9.01 -29.54 7.47
N ASP A 91 -7.89 -29.67 6.77
CA ASP A 91 -7.90 -30.16 5.40
C ASP A 91 -8.20 -31.67 5.33
N LEU A 92 -8.20 -32.24 4.12
CA LEU A 92 -8.42 -33.67 3.88
C LEU A 92 -7.37 -34.58 4.53
N LEU A 93 -6.22 -34.02 4.92
CA LEU A 93 -5.10 -34.73 5.56
C LEU A 93 -5.08 -34.51 7.08
N GLY A 94 -6.10 -33.86 7.65
CA GLY A 94 -6.19 -33.58 9.09
C GLY A 94 -5.30 -32.43 9.55
N GLN A 95 -4.73 -31.64 8.65
CA GLN A 95 -3.93 -30.47 8.99
C GLN A 95 -4.83 -29.28 9.32
N LYS A 96 -4.52 -28.58 10.42
CA LYS A 96 -5.29 -27.43 10.87
C LYS A 96 -5.16 -26.26 9.90
N ILE A 97 -6.30 -25.76 9.43
CA ILE A 97 -6.38 -24.58 8.58
C ILE A 97 -6.35 -23.33 9.48
N PRO A 98 -5.45 -22.36 9.22
CA PRO A 98 -5.42 -21.13 10.00
C PRO A 98 -6.72 -20.36 9.96
N GLN A 99 -7.13 -19.81 11.10
CA GLN A 99 -8.41 -19.08 11.17
C GLN A 99 -8.35 -17.70 10.52
N ARG A 100 -7.15 -17.09 10.39
CA ARG A 100 -6.96 -15.73 9.86
C ARG A 100 -6.47 -15.69 8.41
N ILE A 101 -6.78 -16.69 7.59
CA ILE A 101 -6.38 -16.68 6.16
C ILE A 101 -6.89 -15.43 5.43
N ALA A 102 -8.08 -14.95 5.78
CA ALA A 102 -8.65 -13.73 5.22
C ALA A 102 -7.74 -12.51 5.40
N PHE A 103 -6.87 -12.50 6.42
CA PHE A 103 -5.87 -11.46 6.61
C PHE A 103 -4.92 -11.34 5.42
N VAL A 104 -4.34 -12.47 4.97
CA VAL A 104 -3.41 -12.52 3.84
C VAL A 104 -4.12 -12.13 2.54
N LEU A 105 -5.37 -12.56 2.37
CA LEU A 105 -6.17 -12.21 1.20
C LEU A 105 -6.48 -10.71 1.13
N LEU A 106 -6.90 -10.10 2.25
CA LEU A 106 -7.15 -8.66 2.37
C LEU A 106 -5.87 -7.86 2.14
N PHE A 107 -4.75 -8.34 2.69
CA PHE A 107 -3.44 -7.73 2.51
C PHE A 107 -3.04 -7.73 1.03
N TRP A 108 -3.24 -8.86 0.36
CA TRP A 108 -2.94 -8.96 -1.06
C TRP A 108 -3.79 -8.01 -1.89
N THR A 109 -5.09 -7.90 -1.60
CA THR A 109 -5.97 -6.92 -2.25
C THR A 109 -5.51 -5.47 -2.02
N LEU A 110 -5.04 -5.15 -0.80
CA LEU A 110 -4.45 -3.84 -0.52
C LEU A 110 -3.23 -3.60 -1.42
N PHE A 111 -2.30 -4.56 -1.47
CA PHE A 111 -1.08 -4.45 -2.29
C PHE A 111 -1.40 -4.30 -3.78
N GLU A 112 -2.32 -5.10 -4.31
CA GLU A 112 -2.77 -5.00 -5.71
C GLU A 112 -3.33 -3.61 -6.01
N SER A 113 -4.16 -3.07 -5.11
CA SER A 113 -4.73 -1.73 -5.25
C SER A 113 -3.65 -0.64 -5.26
N LEU A 114 -2.66 -0.74 -4.37
CA LEU A 114 -1.53 0.17 -4.31
C LEU A 114 -0.68 0.12 -5.61
N MET A 115 -0.40 -1.07 -6.14
CA MET A 115 0.30 -1.20 -7.41
C MET A 115 -0.51 -0.63 -8.58
N ASP A 116 -1.81 -0.92 -8.64
CA ASP A 116 -2.74 -0.36 -9.64
C ASP A 116 -2.67 1.16 -9.71
N ARG A 117 -2.62 1.80 -8.55
CA ARG A 117 -2.54 3.26 -8.42
C ARG A 117 -1.23 3.81 -8.96
N MET A 118 -0.12 3.16 -8.62
CA MET A 118 1.19 3.57 -9.09
C MET A 118 1.28 3.49 -10.62
N PHE A 119 0.80 2.39 -11.23
CA PHE A 119 0.74 2.28 -12.68
C PHE A 119 -0.23 3.28 -13.31
N SER A 120 -1.43 3.44 -12.74
CA SER A 120 -2.41 4.41 -13.23
C SER A 120 -1.81 5.82 -13.25
N LYS A 121 -1.16 6.22 -12.16
CA LYS A 121 -0.51 7.53 -12.06
C LYS A 121 0.60 7.70 -13.09
N LYS A 122 1.47 6.70 -13.25
CA LYS A 122 2.56 6.76 -14.24
C LYS A 122 2.06 6.87 -15.68
N LEU A 123 0.93 6.23 -15.98
CA LEU A 123 0.33 6.21 -17.31
C LEU A 123 -0.61 7.39 -17.57
N GLU A 124 -0.77 8.34 -16.63
CA GLU A 124 -1.58 9.55 -16.88
C GLU A 124 -1.06 10.38 -18.05
N SER A 125 0.23 10.29 -18.38
CA SER A 125 0.85 11.05 -19.47
C SER A 125 0.61 10.48 -20.86
N ILE A 126 -0.02 9.29 -20.98
CA ILE A 126 -0.33 8.67 -22.28
C ILE A 126 -1.84 8.66 -22.55
N PRO A 127 -2.30 8.51 -23.81
CA PRO A 127 -3.73 8.55 -24.14
C PRO A 127 -4.57 7.57 -23.29
N PRO A 128 -5.70 8.01 -22.69
CA PRO A 128 -6.45 7.21 -21.70
C PRO A 128 -6.90 5.84 -22.20
N LYS A 129 -7.25 5.72 -23.49
CA LYS A 129 -7.63 4.45 -24.12
C LYS A 129 -6.47 3.46 -24.16
N ILE A 130 -5.25 3.94 -24.38
CA ILE A 130 -4.03 3.13 -24.41
C ILE A 130 -3.68 2.70 -22.97
N ALA A 131 -3.68 3.64 -22.02
CA ALA A 131 -3.44 3.35 -20.60
C ALA A 131 -4.39 2.26 -20.07
N LYS A 132 -5.71 2.43 -20.31
CA LYS A 132 -6.73 1.46 -19.90
C LYS A 132 -6.50 0.08 -20.52
N ASN A 133 -6.13 0.02 -21.80
CA ASN A 133 -5.85 -1.24 -22.47
C ASN A 133 -4.59 -1.92 -21.92
N LEU A 134 -3.53 -1.16 -21.62
CA LEU A 134 -2.30 -1.70 -21.02
C LEU A 134 -2.56 -2.26 -19.61
N LEU A 135 -3.29 -1.51 -18.77
CA LEU A 135 -3.66 -1.95 -17.43
C LEU A 135 -4.55 -3.21 -17.44
N LYS A 136 -5.49 -3.29 -18.39
CA LYS A 136 -6.37 -4.46 -18.55
C LYS A 136 -5.61 -5.70 -18.99
N LYS A 137 -4.69 -5.56 -19.97
CA LYS A 137 -3.86 -6.67 -20.46
C LYS A 137 -2.91 -7.21 -19.39
N ASN A 138 -2.42 -6.33 -18.53
CA ASN A 138 -1.51 -6.65 -17.45
C ASN A 138 -2.22 -6.57 -16.08
N ASN A 139 -3.42 -7.15 -15.96
CA ASN A 139 -4.17 -7.16 -14.70
C ASN A 139 -3.62 -8.15 -13.67
N ASN A 140 -2.85 -9.15 -14.12
CA ASN A 140 -2.18 -10.09 -13.23
C ASN A 140 -1.01 -9.39 -12.50
N ILE A 141 -1.07 -9.42 -11.17
CA ILE A 141 -0.05 -8.84 -10.30
C ILE A 141 1.35 -9.48 -10.45
N SER A 142 1.47 -10.76 -10.81
CA SER A 142 2.76 -11.39 -11.17
C SER A 142 3.40 -10.66 -12.34
N ALA A 143 2.62 -10.43 -13.41
CA ALA A 143 3.09 -9.69 -14.58
C ALA A 143 3.43 -8.24 -14.21
N ARG A 144 2.63 -7.62 -13.32
CA ARG A 144 2.87 -6.27 -12.81
C ARG A 144 4.14 -6.12 -11.98
N MET A 145 4.51 -7.10 -11.16
CA MET A 145 5.77 -7.06 -10.41
C MET A 145 6.97 -7.47 -11.27
N GLY A 146 6.74 -8.17 -12.38
CA GLY A 146 7.76 -8.62 -13.33
C GLY A 146 7.85 -7.71 -14.56
N GLU A 147 7.52 -8.28 -15.72
CA GLU A 147 7.72 -7.67 -17.04
C GLU A 147 7.05 -6.32 -17.20
N PHE A 148 5.84 -6.14 -16.66
CA PHE A 148 5.12 -4.88 -16.81
C PHE A 148 5.72 -3.76 -15.94
N TYR A 149 6.32 -4.10 -14.79
CA TYR A 149 7.10 -3.12 -14.02
C TYR A 149 8.28 -2.60 -14.84
N GLN A 150 9.04 -3.54 -15.43
CA GLN A 150 10.20 -3.23 -16.27
C GLN A 150 9.80 -2.40 -17.48
N LEU A 151 8.70 -2.75 -18.15
CA LEU A 151 8.19 -1.99 -19.28
C LEU A 151 7.85 -0.54 -18.94
N VAL A 152 7.26 -0.31 -17.76
CA VAL A 152 6.76 1.03 -17.38
C VAL A 152 7.82 1.90 -16.71
N PHE A 153 8.77 1.30 -15.98
CA PHE A 153 9.73 2.04 -15.15
C PHE A 153 11.19 1.86 -15.55
N ASP A 154 11.47 1.04 -16.58
CA ASP A 154 12.82 0.75 -17.09
C ASP A 154 13.78 0.22 -16.00
N THR A 155 13.23 -0.59 -15.08
CA THR A 155 13.96 -1.24 -13.99
C THR A 155 13.16 -2.40 -13.44
N SER A 156 13.75 -3.28 -12.62
CA SER A 156 12.97 -4.32 -11.93
C SER A 156 12.37 -3.81 -10.61
N PHE A 157 11.22 -4.35 -10.22
CA PHE A 157 10.61 -4.05 -8.91
C PHE A 157 11.55 -4.37 -7.75
N LYS A 158 12.34 -5.45 -7.88
CA LYS A 158 13.33 -5.86 -6.90
C LYS A 158 14.47 -4.84 -6.76
N ASP A 159 15.03 -4.39 -7.87
CA ASP A 159 16.13 -3.41 -7.85
C ASP A 159 15.68 -2.09 -7.25
N ASP A 160 14.45 -1.68 -7.55
CA ASP A 160 13.87 -0.47 -6.96
C ASP A 160 13.69 -0.58 -5.44
N LEU A 161 13.21 -1.73 -4.95
CA LEU A 161 13.11 -2.02 -3.52
C LEU A 161 14.49 -2.03 -2.84
N ILE A 162 15.51 -2.59 -3.48
CA ILE A 162 16.90 -2.54 -2.97
C ILE A 162 17.38 -1.09 -2.87
N GLN A 163 17.18 -0.30 -3.92
CA GLN A 163 17.63 1.10 -3.96
C GLN A 163 16.96 1.99 -2.92
N ILE A 164 15.73 1.69 -2.51
CA ILE A 164 15.05 2.44 -1.43
C ILE A 164 15.31 1.86 -0.02
N GLY A 165 16.19 0.86 0.10
CA GLY A 165 16.59 0.25 1.37
C GLY A 165 15.59 -0.75 1.93
N SER A 166 14.83 -1.45 1.08
CA SER A 166 13.79 -2.41 1.49
C SER A 166 13.89 -3.76 0.76
N PRO A 167 15.07 -4.42 0.76
CA PRO A 167 15.30 -5.64 -0.03
C PRO A 167 14.42 -6.83 0.37
N LEU A 168 14.11 -6.97 1.67
CA LEU A 168 13.36 -8.11 2.23
C LEU A 168 11.88 -8.14 1.78
N ILE A 169 11.34 -7.00 1.38
CA ILE A 169 9.95 -6.88 0.94
C ILE A 169 9.68 -7.69 -0.31
N TYR A 170 10.65 -7.73 -1.24
CA TYR A 170 10.46 -8.46 -2.50
C TYR A 170 10.29 -9.96 -2.25
N ASP A 171 11.17 -10.54 -1.43
CA ASP A 171 11.15 -11.98 -1.15
C ASP A 171 9.89 -12.37 -0.35
N HIS A 172 9.46 -11.52 0.59
CA HIS A 172 8.20 -11.71 1.30
C HIS A 172 6.99 -11.67 0.35
N LEU A 173 6.87 -10.65 -0.51
CA LEU A 173 5.77 -10.53 -1.48
C LEU A 173 5.74 -11.70 -2.48
N LYS A 174 6.91 -12.18 -2.89
CA LYS A 174 7.04 -13.36 -3.76
C LYS A 174 6.55 -14.62 -3.06
N ASN A 175 7.00 -14.89 -1.83
CA ASN A 175 6.51 -16.03 -1.04
C ASN A 175 4.99 -15.93 -0.82
N LEU A 176 4.48 -14.75 -0.46
CA LEU A 176 3.05 -14.53 -0.26
C LEU A 176 2.23 -14.82 -1.52
N GLN A 177 2.72 -14.38 -2.69
CA GLN A 177 2.09 -14.70 -3.97
C GLN A 177 2.07 -16.20 -4.25
N GLU A 178 3.19 -16.89 -4.06
CA GLU A 178 3.29 -18.34 -4.28
C GLU A 178 2.33 -19.10 -3.36
N ARG A 179 2.27 -18.75 -2.07
CA ARG A 179 1.37 -19.35 -1.09
C ARG A 179 -0.10 -19.06 -1.36
N ARG A 180 -0.43 -17.82 -1.74
CA ARG A 180 -1.79 -17.44 -2.14
C ARG A 180 -2.24 -18.22 -3.37
N ASN A 181 -1.39 -18.33 -4.39
CA ASN A 181 -1.74 -19.07 -5.61
C ASN A 181 -1.98 -20.54 -5.30
N ALA A 182 -1.12 -21.17 -4.49
CA ALA A 182 -1.35 -22.53 -4.01
C ALA A 182 -2.69 -22.65 -3.25
N PHE A 183 -3.01 -21.70 -2.37
CA PHE A 183 -4.30 -21.66 -1.66
C PHE A 183 -5.51 -21.61 -2.61
N ILE A 184 -5.44 -20.80 -3.66
CA ILE A 184 -6.51 -20.70 -4.68
C ILE A 184 -6.62 -21.99 -5.52
N HIS A 185 -5.52 -22.74 -5.67
CA HIS A 185 -5.45 -24.01 -6.37
C HIS A 185 -5.58 -25.21 -5.42
N ASP A 186 -6.54 -25.15 -4.51
CA ASP A 186 -6.97 -26.24 -3.63
C ASP A 186 -5.93 -26.73 -2.61
N ASN A 187 -4.95 -25.89 -2.24
CA ASN A 187 -4.02 -26.17 -1.13
C ASN A 187 -4.32 -25.27 0.09
N PRO A 188 -5.32 -25.59 0.93
CA PRO A 188 -5.79 -24.72 2.01
C PRO A 188 -4.73 -24.41 3.08
N ILE A 189 -3.74 -25.28 3.26
CA ILE A 189 -2.63 -25.14 4.21
C ILE A 189 -1.46 -24.29 3.67
N ALA A 190 -1.51 -23.89 2.41
CA ALA A 190 -0.44 -23.09 1.80
C ALA A 190 -0.27 -21.74 2.51
N ILE A 191 -1.37 -21.13 2.95
CA ILE A 191 -1.36 -19.99 3.87
C ILE A 191 -1.37 -20.57 5.28
N ASN A 192 -0.24 -20.43 5.98
CA ASN A 192 -0.05 -20.91 7.35
C ASN A 192 0.05 -19.74 8.36
N GLU A 193 0.05 -20.03 9.66
CA GLU A 193 0.16 -19.02 10.72
C GLU A 193 1.44 -18.19 10.61
N GLN A 194 2.55 -18.81 10.18
CA GLN A 194 3.82 -18.10 9.98
C GLN A 194 3.68 -17.02 8.91
N LEU A 195 3.10 -17.34 7.75
CA LEU A 195 2.89 -16.38 6.67
C LEU A 195 2.00 -15.22 7.13
N ILE A 196 0.94 -15.52 7.89
CA ILE A 196 0.03 -14.50 8.45
C ILE A 196 0.82 -13.56 9.38
N SER A 197 1.62 -14.11 10.30
CA SER A 197 2.44 -13.35 11.24
C SER A 197 3.50 -12.50 10.53
N ASP A 198 4.22 -13.07 9.57
CA ASP A 198 5.22 -12.35 8.77
C ASP A 198 4.58 -11.20 7.98
N THR A 199 3.39 -11.44 7.41
CA THR A 199 2.64 -10.41 6.66
C THR A 199 2.25 -9.24 7.58
N LEU A 200 1.85 -9.54 8.82
CA LEU A 200 1.55 -8.51 9.80
C LEU A 200 2.81 -7.70 10.17
N ILE A 201 3.92 -8.37 10.44
CA ILE A 201 5.19 -7.74 10.80
C ILE A 201 5.65 -6.78 9.69
N HIS A 202 5.55 -7.20 8.43
CA HIS A 202 5.98 -6.39 7.29
C HIS A 202 4.94 -5.38 6.80
N LEU A 203 3.72 -5.35 7.36
CA LEU A 203 2.62 -4.52 6.86
C LEU A 203 2.99 -3.03 6.76
N GLN A 204 3.65 -2.48 7.78
CA GLN A 204 4.04 -1.07 7.79
C GLN A 204 5.21 -0.81 6.84
N ASP A 205 6.21 -1.70 6.82
CA ASP A 205 7.37 -1.59 5.92
C ASP A 205 6.95 -1.59 4.46
N ILE A 206 5.98 -2.43 4.10
CA ILE A 206 5.45 -2.53 2.74
C ILE A 206 4.74 -1.24 2.33
N GLN A 207 3.94 -0.67 3.22
CA GLN A 207 3.29 0.63 2.97
C GLN A 207 4.31 1.75 2.84
N ALA A 208 5.32 1.80 3.71
CA ALA A 208 6.36 2.83 3.68
C ALA A 208 7.23 2.71 2.42
N ALA A 209 7.61 1.50 2.03
CA ALA A 209 8.34 1.23 0.80
C ALA A 209 7.52 1.61 -0.43
N TRP A 210 6.22 1.30 -0.43
CA TRP A 210 5.33 1.72 -1.53
C TRP A 210 5.29 3.24 -1.69
N ILE A 211 5.19 4.01 -0.59
CA ILE A 211 5.21 5.48 -0.65
C ILE A 211 6.53 5.98 -1.25
N LYS A 212 7.67 5.42 -0.82
CA LYS A 212 8.99 5.77 -1.37
C LYS A 212 9.08 5.46 -2.87
N LEU A 213 8.61 4.30 -3.32
CA LEU A 213 8.59 3.93 -4.74
C LEU A 213 7.67 4.83 -5.55
N TYR A 214 6.48 5.11 -5.03
CA TYR A 214 5.52 6.03 -5.65
C TYR A 214 6.16 7.40 -5.84
N ASN A 215 6.76 7.98 -4.79
CA ASN A 215 7.44 9.27 -4.88
C ASN A 215 8.61 9.23 -5.86
N LYS A 216 9.38 8.14 -5.91
CA LYS A 216 10.51 8.00 -6.85
C LYS A 216 10.06 7.95 -8.31
N ARG A 217 8.95 7.27 -8.61
CA ARG A 217 8.59 6.87 -9.99
C ARG A 217 7.41 7.62 -10.60
N CYS A 218 6.52 8.15 -9.76
CA CYS A 218 5.24 8.72 -10.18
C CYS A 218 5.14 10.23 -10.01
N THR A 219 6.15 10.88 -9.44
CA THR A 219 6.15 12.34 -9.29
C THR A 219 6.84 13.01 -10.45
N VAL A 220 6.30 14.13 -10.91
CA VAL A 220 6.97 14.99 -11.88
C VAL A 220 7.99 15.83 -11.13
N LYS A 221 9.28 15.66 -11.42
CA LYS A 221 10.26 16.67 -10.98
C LYS A 221 10.00 17.91 -11.81
N SER A 222 9.41 18.92 -11.20
CA SER A 222 9.38 20.28 -11.73
C SER A 222 10.84 20.69 -11.90
N ASN A 223 11.35 20.74 -13.13
CA ASN A 223 12.62 21.40 -13.42
C ASN A 223 12.40 22.90 -13.26
N THR A 224 12.31 23.37 -12.01
CA THR A 224 12.41 24.79 -11.69
C THR A 224 13.90 25.15 -11.72
N ASN A 225 14.48 25.16 -12.93
CA ASN A 225 15.62 26.01 -13.19
C ASN A 225 15.05 27.42 -13.34
N LEU A 226 15.17 28.20 -12.27
CA LEU A 226 15.22 29.66 -12.33
C LEU A 226 16.40 30.10 -13.22
#